data_AF-A0A1F8PAU8-F1
#
_entry.id   AF-A0A1F8PAU8-F1
#
_cell.length_a   1.000
_cell.length_b   1.000
_cell.length_c   1.000
_cell.angle_alpha   90.00
_cell.angle_beta   90.00
_cell.angle_gamma   90.00
#
_symmetry.space_group_name_H-M   'P 1'
#
loop_
_entity.id
_entity.type
_entity.pdbx_description
1 polymer ?
#
loop_
_entity_poly.entity_id
_entity_poly.type
_entity_poly.pdbx_seq_one_letter_code
_entity_poly.pdbx_strand_id
1 'polypeptide(L)'
;MVKIGIIRCDENSERCAGWNCFPAMANKTGKFEGYDKIELVGFDTCGGCGHGKADKIVKQARRLVKHGAEIIHLGNCLAADCPSKDVYIKVLKKRIKIPIVERTHGGPTPAQMAAYKAAAEAKKAKRAAARKARLEKAKAK
;
A
#
# COMPACT_ATOMS: atom_id res chain seq x y z
N MET A 1 -10.42 5.42 -20.33
CA MET A 1 -9.73 4.33 -19.61
C MET A 1 -8.33 4.80 -19.31
N VAL A 2 -7.85 4.61 -18.09
CA VAL A 2 -6.54 5.07 -17.61
C VAL A 2 -5.73 3.86 -17.19
N LYS A 3 -4.54 3.71 -17.76
CA LYS A 3 -3.60 2.64 -17.45
C LYS A 3 -2.65 3.06 -16.34
N ILE A 4 -2.73 2.41 -15.19
CA ILE A 4 -1.93 2.77 -14.02
C ILE A 4 -0.88 1.71 -13.67
N GLY A 5 0.28 2.18 -13.27
CA GLY A 5 1.26 1.40 -12.53
C GLY A 5 1.27 1.83 -11.06
N ILE A 6 1.51 0.90 -10.15
CA ILE A 6 1.65 1.22 -8.73
C ILE A 6 3.02 0.74 -8.25
N ILE A 7 3.79 1.63 -7.63
CA ILE A 7 5.05 1.29 -6.96
C ILE A 7 4.85 1.37 -5.45
N ARG A 8 5.25 0.33 -4.74
CA ARG A 8 5.16 0.23 -3.26
C ARG A 8 6.54 0.04 -2.62
N CYS A 9 6.62 0.17 -1.30
CA CYS A 9 7.82 -0.17 -0.56
C CYS A 9 8.07 -1.69 -0.63
N ASP A 10 9.32 -2.06 -0.86
CA ASP A 10 9.82 -3.43 -0.98
C ASP A 10 9.79 -4.15 0.37
N GLU A 11 10.35 -3.55 1.43
CA GLU A 11 10.29 -4.10 2.79
C GLU A 11 8.84 -4.25 3.28
N ASN A 12 7.99 -3.26 3.00
CA ASN A 12 6.58 -3.35 3.35
C ASN A 12 5.83 -4.43 2.55
N SER A 13 6.42 -4.96 1.47
CA SER A 13 5.83 -6.04 0.65
C SER A 13 5.72 -7.38 1.35
N GLU A 14 6.59 -7.63 2.34
CA GLU A 14 6.55 -8.85 3.13
C GLU A 14 5.31 -8.94 4.03
N ARG A 15 4.76 -7.78 4.44
CA ARG A 15 3.66 -7.71 5.44
C ARG A 15 2.37 -7.09 4.93
N CYS A 16 2.35 -6.59 3.71
CA CYS A 16 1.15 -6.00 3.10
C CYS A 16 1.12 -6.46 1.65
N ALA A 17 0.01 -6.97 1.12
CA ALA A 17 -0.07 -7.34 -0.29
C ALA A 17 -0.60 -6.20 -1.18
N GLY A 18 -0.88 -5.03 -0.61
CA GLY A 18 -1.70 -3.99 -1.27
C GLY A 18 -3.16 -4.01 -0.81
N TRP A 19 -3.44 -4.55 0.38
CA TRP A 19 -4.80 -4.75 0.92
C TRP A 19 -5.67 -3.49 0.94
N ASN A 20 -5.09 -2.30 1.01
CA ASN A 20 -5.82 -1.03 0.92
C ASN A 20 -5.65 -0.34 -0.44
N CYS A 21 -4.56 -0.62 -1.17
CA CYS A 21 -4.31 -0.04 -2.49
C CYS A 21 -5.33 -0.55 -3.51
N PHE A 22 -5.56 -1.86 -3.56
CA PHE A 22 -6.46 -2.45 -4.55
C PHE A 22 -7.93 -2.12 -4.30
N PRO A 23 -8.46 -2.16 -3.07
CA PRO A 23 -9.82 -1.72 -2.83
C PRO A 23 -10.03 -0.23 -3.12
N ALA A 24 -9.04 0.63 -2.84
CA ALA A 24 -9.15 2.04 -3.21
C ALA A 24 -9.19 2.25 -4.72
N MET A 25 -8.38 1.47 -5.47
CA MET A 25 -8.43 1.46 -6.93
C MET A 25 -9.79 0.96 -7.45
N ALA A 26 -10.26 -0.18 -6.95
CA ALA A 26 -11.52 -0.79 -7.38
C ALA A 26 -12.73 0.11 -7.09
N ASN A 27 -12.74 0.75 -5.92
CA ASN A 27 -13.82 1.66 -5.49
C ASN A 27 -13.59 3.12 -5.93
N LYS A 28 -12.49 3.41 -6.64
CA LYS A 28 -12.11 4.75 -7.12
C LYS A 28 -12.11 5.82 -6.01
N THR A 29 -11.55 5.47 -4.85
CA THR A 29 -11.44 6.37 -3.69
C THR A 29 -10.02 6.88 -3.51
N GLY A 30 -9.86 7.96 -2.73
CA GLY A 30 -8.53 8.50 -2.43
C GLY A 30 -7.89 9.13 -3.66
N LYS A 31 -6.72 8.63 -4.09
CA LYS A 31 -6.01 9.18 -5.26
C LYS A 31 -6.50 8.63 -6.60
N PHE A 32 -7.53 7.79 -6.57
CA PHE A 32 -8.21 7.29 -7.76
C PHE A 32 -9.53 8.01 -8.04
N GLU A 33 -9.90 8.99 -7.21
CA GLU A 33 -11.08 9.83 -7.43
C GLU A 33 -10.96 10.59 -8.75
N GLY A 34 -12.04 10.59 -9.54
CA GLY A 34 -12.07 11.22 -10.87
C GLY A 34 -11.57 10.34 -12.01
N TYR A 35 -11.09 9.11 -11.75
CA TYR A 35 -10.77 8.16 -12.82
C TYR A 35 -12.03 7.42 -13.28
N ASP A 36 -12.36 7.54 -14.57
CA ASP A 36 -13.54 6.89 -15.15
C ASP A 36 -13.39 5.35 -15.21
N LYS A 37 -12.34 4.85 -15.85
CA LYS A 37 -12.00 3.40 -15.90
C LYS A 37 -10.52 3.22 -15.63
N ILE A 38 -10.17 2.24 -14.82
CA ILE A 38 -8.78 1.97 -14.41
C ILE A 38 -8.38 0.57 -14.90
N GLU A 39 -7.22 0.49 -15.55
CA GLU A 39 -6.55 -0.77 -15.88
C GLU A 39 -5.21 -0.81 -15.13
N LEU A 40 -4.96 -1.86 -14.36
CA LEU A 40 -3.70 -2.04 -13.65
C LEU A 40 -2.68 -2.71 -14.59
N VAL A 41 -1.68 -1.94 -15.03
CA VAL A 41 -0.57 -2.43 -15.86
C VAL A 41 0.43 -3.23 -15.04
N GLY A 42 0.65 -2.83 -13.79
CA GLY A 42 1.58 -3.52 -12.92
C GLY A 42 1.62 -2.98 -11.50
N PHE A 43 1.98 -3.87 -10.58
CA PHE A 43 2.17 -3.59 -9.17
C PHE A 43 3.56 -4.06 -8.78
N ASP A 44 4.47 -3.12 -8.54
CA ASP A 44 5.90 -3.39 -8.39
C ASP A 44 6.44 -2.75 -7.11
N THR A 45 7.59 -3.19 -6.60
CA THR A 45 8.24 -2.58 -5.44
C THR A 45 9.18 -1.46 -5.86
N CYS A 46 9.71 -0.68 -4.91
CA CYS A 46 10.76 0.31 -5.18
C CYS A 46 12.12 -0.33 -5.48
N GLY A 47 12.25 -1.66 -5.36
CA GLY A 47 13.51 -2.40 -5.51
C GLY A 47 14.40 -2.39 -4.27
N GLY A 48 13.86 -2.04 -3.10
CA GLY A 48 14.56 -2.05 -1.82
C GLY A 48 15.19 -0.72 -1.44
N CYS A 49 15.63 -0.63 -0.18
CA CYS A 49 16.28 0.55 0.37
C CYS A 49 17.57 0.85 -0.39
N GLY A 50 17.57 1.97 -1.13
CA GLY A 50 18.70 2.43 -1.94
C GLY A 50 19.71 3.28 -1.18
N HIS A 51 19.51 3.51 0.12
CA HIS A 51 20.28 4.47 0.93
C HIS A 51 20.46 5.83 0.23
N GLY A 52 19.35 6.40 -0.27
CA GLY A 52 19.35 7.65 -1.05
C GLY A 52 19.58 7.50 -2.56
N LYS A 53 19.93 6.31 -3.07
CA LYS A 53 20.03 6.06 -4.52
C LYS A 53 18.66 5.74 -5.12
N ALA A 54 18.29 6.45 -6.19
CA ALA A 54 16.97 6.34 -6.84
C ALA A 54 16.96 5.44 -8.09
N ASP A 55 18.09 4.86 -8.50
CA ASP A 55 18.16 4.15 -9.79
C ASP A 55 17.28 2.89 -9.85
N LYS A 56 17.10 2.21 -8.71
CA LYS A 56 16.23 1.04 -8.61
C LYS A 56 14.77 1.41 -8.89
N ILE A 57 14.21 2.37 -8.14
CA ILE A 57 12.83 2.80 -8.33
C ILE A 57 12.59 3.40 -9.74
N VAL A 58 13.59 4.07 -10.31
CA VAL A 58 13.53 4.56 -11.71
C VAL A 58 13.47 3.39 -12.69
N LYS A 59 14.21 2.31 -12.46
CA LYS A 59 14.14 1.10 -13.30
C LYS A 59 12.76 0.45 -13.24
N GLN A 60 12.16 0.36 -12.05
CA GLN A 60 10.80 -0.18 -11.87
C GLN A 60 9.77 0.72 -12.58
N ALA A 61 9.87 2.04 -12.42
CA ALA A 61 9.01 2.98 -13.13
C ALA A 61 9.13 2.87 -14.67
N ARG A 62 10.36 2.76 -15.21
CA ARG A 62 10.58 2.54 -16.65
C ARG A 62 9.99 1.24 -17.15
N ARG A 63 10.02 0.17 -16.33
CA ARG A 63 9.37 -1.10 -16.67
C ARG A 63 7.86 -0.90 -16.80
N LEU A 64 7.21 -0.25 -15.83
CA LEU A 64 5.77 0.07 -15.91
C LEU A 64 5.43 0.90 -17.15
N VAL A 65 6.22 1.93 -17.47
CA VAL A 65 6.04 2.73 -18.70
C VAL A 65 6.17 1.86 -19.94
N LYS A 66 7.18 0.97 -20.01
CA LYS A 66 7.38 0.05 -21.14
C LYS A 66 6.19 -0.88 -21.36
N HIS A 67 5.49 -1.26 -20.28
CA HIS A 67 4.28 -2.08 -20.35
C HIS A 67 2.99 -1.29 -20.58
N GLY A 68 3.09 0.03 -20.77
CA GLY A 68 1.96 0.88 -21.16
C GLY A 68 1.27 1.61 -20.01
N ALA A 69 1.94 1.77 -18.85
CA ALA A 69 1.43 2.65 -17.80
C ALA A 69 1.43 4.11 -18.28
N GLU A 70 0.29 4.77 -18.13
CA GLU A 70 0.09 6.20 -18.42
C GLU A 70 0.26 7.06 -17.17
N ILE A 71 0.05 6.48 -15.99
CA ILE A 71 0.22 7.15 -14.68
C ILE A 71 0.89 6.18 -13.72
N ILE A 72 1.80 6.66 -12.88
CA ILE A 72 2.37 5.87 -11.78
C ILE A 72 1.92 6.44 -10.44
N HIS A 73 1.29 5.61 -9.62
CA HIS A 73 0.99 5.91 -8.22
C HIS A 73 2.08 5.36 -7.31
N LEU A 74 2.55 6.19 -6.38
CA LEU A 74 3.39 5.75 -5.27
C LEU A 74 2.50 5.33 -4.11
N GLY A 75 2.64 4.09 -3.63
CA GLY A 75 1.90 3.57 -2.49
C GLY A 75 2.10 4.43 -1.24
N ASN A 76 1.13 4.38 -0.32
CA ASN A 76 1.18 5.19 0.90
C ASN A 76 2.45 4.96 1.72
N CYS A 77 2.91 3.70 1.81
CA CYS A 77 4.15 3.34 2.48
C CYS A 77 5.41 4.02 1.90
N LEU A 78 5.42 4.39 0.61
CA LEU A 78 6.53 5.17 0.03
C LEU A 78 6.35 6.67 0.28
N ALA A 79 5.13 7.18 0.05
CA ALA A 79 4.88 8.61 0.14
C ALA A 79 4.84 9.15 1.58
N ALA A 80 4.49 8.31 2.56
CA ALA A 80 4.41 8.69 3.97
C ALA A 80 5.68 8.33 4.74
N ASP A 81 6.11 7.06 4.65
CA ASP A 81 7.04 6.47 5.63
C ASP A 81 8.48 6.30 5.11
N CYS A 82 8.75 6.55 3.82
CA CYS A 82 10.09 6.36 3.26
C CYS A 82 11.01 7.55 3.54
N PRO A 83 12.19 7.34 4.15
CA PRO A 83 13.15 8.42 4.40
C PRO A 83 13.69 9.09 3.13
N SER A 84 13.71 8.35 2.01
CA SER A 84 14.20 8.85 0.71
C SER A 84 13.08 9.32 -0.24
N LYS A 85 11.85 9.52 0.26
CA LYS A 85 10.70 9.86 -0.59
C LYS A 85 10.94 11.06 -1.49
N ASP A 86 11.54 12.13 -0.97
CA ASP A 86 11.72 13.38 -1.71
C ASP A 86 12.71 13.21 -2.85
N VAL A 87 13.78 12.43 -2.60
CA VAL A 87 14.75 12.05 -3.63
C VAL A 87 14.06 11.23 -4.71
N TYR A 88 13.24 10.24 -4.33
CA TYR A 88 12.53 9.40 -5.28
C TYR A 88 11.54 10.19 -6.14
N ILE A 89 10.69 11.00 -5.52
CA ILE A 89 9.70 11.82 -6.23
C ILE A 89 10.39 12.79 -7.18
N LYS A 90 11.44 13.50 -6.72
CA LYS A 90 12.21 14.45 -7.53
C LYS A 90 12.84 13.76 -8.74
N VAL A 91 13.49 12.62 -8.54
CA VAL A 91 14.16 11.89 -9.63
C VAL A 91 13.13 11.27 -10.59
N LEU A 92 12.03 10.72 -10.09
CA LEU A 92 10.96 10.16 -10.92
C LEU A 92 10.33 11.24 -11.78
N LYS A 93 9.92 12.38 -11.21
CA LYS A 93 9.37 13.52 -11.97
C LYS A 93 10.35 14.06 -13.01
N LYS A 94 11.66 14.01 -12.74
CA LYS A 94 12.70 14.45 -13.70
C LYS A 94 12.95 13.44 -14.83
N ARG A 95 12.97 12.13 -14.52
CA ARG A 95 13.44 11.09 -15.45
C ARG A 95 12.31 10.33 -16.16
N ILE A 96 11.09 10.39 -15.65
CA ILE A 96 9.92 9.69 -16.16
C ILE A 96 8.96 10.73 -16.77
N LYS A 97 8.55 10.51 -18.02
CA LYS A 97 7.74 11.47 -18.79
C LYS A 97 6.23 11.36 -18.57
N ILE A 98 5.80 10.53 -17.62
CA ILE A 98 4.38 10.33 -17.29
C ILE A 98 4.09 10.88 -15.88
N PRO A 99 2.82 11.23 -15.59
CA PRO A 99 2.42 11.69 -14.27
C PRO A 99 2.81 10.73 -13.15
N ILE A 100 3.43 11.29 -12.11
CA ILE A 100 3.75 10.61 -10.86
C ILE A 100 2.83 11.14 -9.77
N VAL A 101 1.92 10.30 -9.28
CA VAL A 101 0.94 10.63 -8.25
C VAL A 101 1.38 10.04 -6.92
N GLU A 102 1.40 10.87 -5.89
CA GLU A 102 1.76 10.45 -4.54
C GLU A 102 0.54 9.91 -3.82
N ARG A 103 0.72 8.75 -3.17
CA ARG A 103 -0.31 7.98 -2.43
C ARG A 103 -1.29 7.24 -3.35
N THR A 104 -2.01 6.31 -2.73
CA THR A 104 -3.02 5.46 -3.39
C THR A 104 -4.35 5.60 -2.67
N HIS A 105 -4.42 5.14 -1.42
CA HIS A 105 -5.64 5.13 -0.61
C HIS A 105 -5.62 6.22 0.48
N GLY A 106 -6.80 6.61 0.95
CA GLY A 106 -6.95 7.44 2.15
C GLY A 106 -6.58 6.69 3.44
N GLY A 107 -6.54 7.43 4.55
CA GLY A 107 -6.57 6.79 5.87
C GLY A 107 -7.90 6.06 6.09
N PRO A 108 -7.98 5.13 7.05
CA PRO A 108 -9.24 4.50 7.41
C PRO A 108 -10.25 5.54 7.89
N THR A 109 -11.51 5.41 7.45
CA THR A 109 -12.59 6.28 7.89
C THR A 109 -12.88 6.08 9.39
N PRO A 110 -13.51 7.04 10.09
CA PRO A 110 -13.91 6.85 11.49
C PRO A 110 -14.75 5.58 11.72
N ALA A 111 -15.63 5.25 10.76
CA ALA A 111 -16.42 4.02 10.80
C ALA A 111 -15.55 2.76 10.67
N GLN A 112 -14.57 2.75 9.75
CA GLN A 112 -13.61 1.65 9.63
C GLN A 112 -12.76 1.50 10.89
N MET A 113 -12.32 2.62 11.48
CA MET A 113 -11.57 2.60 12.74
C MET A 113 -12.39 2.07 13.91
N ALA A 114 -13.68 2.41 13.99
CA ALA A 114 -14.59 1.86 14.99
C ALA A 114 -14.75 0.34 14.80
N ALA A 115 -14.95 -0.12 13.56
CA ALA A 115 -15.03 -1.55 13.24
C ALA A 115 -13.74 -2.31 13.59
N TYR A 116 -12.57 -1.72 13.32
CA TYR A 116 -11.28 -2.33 13.69
C TYR A 116 -11.12 -2.46 15.21
N LYS A 117 -11.52 -1.43 15.97
CA LYS A 117 -11.51 -1.47 17.44
C LYS A 117 -12.44 -2.56 17.98
N ALA A 118 -13.68 -2.61 17.50
CA ALA A 118 -14.64 -3.63 17.91
C ALA A 118 -14.14 -5.05 17.59
N ALA A 119 -13.57 -5.26 16.39
CA ALA A 119 -13.00 -6.55 16.01
C ALA A 119 -11.80 -6.95 16.89
N ALA A 120 -10.94 -5.98 17.25
CA ALA A 120 -9.81 -6.21 18.14
C ALA A 120 -10.26 -6.59 19.56
N GLU A 121 -11.27 -5.91 20.09
CA GLU A 121 -11.86 -6.21 21.40
C GLU A 121 -12.52 -7.59 21.43
N ALA A 122 -13.31 -7.93 20.41
CA ALA A 122 -13.91 -9.25 20.28
C ALA A 122 -12.83 -10.36 20.22
N LYS A 123 -11.75 -10.14 19.47
CA LYS A 123 -10.61 -11.08 19.41
C LYS A 123 -9.91 -11.22 20.77
N LYS A 124 -9.75 -10.13 21.52
CA LYS A 124 -9.18 -10.13 22.87
C LYS A 124 -10.07 -10.91 23.84
N ALA A 125 -11.38 -10.66 23.83
CA ALA A 125 -12.35 -11.38 24.65
C ALA A 125 -12.35 -12.88 24.35
N LYS A 126 -12.39 -13.26 23.06
CA LYS A 126 -12.32 -14.67 22.62
C LYS A 126 -11.03 -15.36 23.10
N ARG A 127 -9.88 -14.67 22.98
CA ARG A 127 -8.59 -15.19 23.47
C ARG A 127 -8.56 -15.33 24.99
N ALA A 128 -9.12 -14.38 25.74
CA ALA A 128 -9.20 -14.45 27.19
C ALA A 128 -10.10 -15.61 27.65
N ALA A 129 -11.26 -15.79 27.03
CA ALA A 129 -12.16 -16.90 27.30
C ALA A 129 -11.50 -18.26 26.99
N ALA A 130 -10.84 -18.38 25.84
CA ALA A 130 -10.10 -19.60 25.46
C ALA A 130 -8.96 -19.91 26.45
N ARG A 131 -8.23 -18.88 26.92
CA ARG A 131 -7.18 -19.04 27.94
C ARG A 131 -7.77 -19.50 29.28
N LYS A 132 -8.87 -18.89 29.72
CA LYS A 132 -9.55 -19.27 30.97
C LYS A 132 -10.02 -20.73 30.93
N ALA A 133 -10.71 -21.13 29.85
CA ALA A 133 -11.17 -22.50 29.66
C ALA A 133 -10.01 -23.52 29.63
N ARG A 134 -8.87 -23.16 29.01
CA ARG A 134 -7.66 -24.00 29.02
C ARG A 134 -7.07 -24.15 30.42
N LEU A 135 -7.05 -23.09 31.22
CA LEU A 135 -6.55 -23.12 32.60
C LEU A 135 -7.46 -23.93 33.52
N GLU A 136 -8.78 -23.81 33.37
CA GLU A 136 -9.76 -24.58 34.13
C GLU A 136 -9.65 -26.08 33.82
N LYS A 137 -9.55 -26.46 32.54
CA LYS A 137 -9.28 -27.85 32.14
C LYS A 137 -7.98 -28.41 32.70
N ALA A 138 -6.93 -27.59 32.79
CA ALA A 138 -5.63 -28.02 33.34
C ALA A 138 -5.64 -28.21 34.85
N LYS A 139 -6.54 -27.54 35.58
CA LYS A 139 -6.71 -27.68 37.04
C LYS A 139 -7.60 -28.86 37.43
N ALA A 140 -8.44 -29.34 36.52
CA ALA A 140 -9.33 -30.48 36.71
C ALA A 140 -8.70 -31.83 36.31
N LYS A 141 -7.40 -31.84 36.00
CA LYS A 141 -6.59 -32.99 35.62
C LYS A 141 -5.50 -33.20 36.66
#